data_AF-A0A3B0AAL2-F1
#
_entry.id   AF-A0A3B0AAL2-F1
#
_cell.length_a   1.000
_cell.length_b   1.000
_cell.length_c   1.000
_cell.angle_alpha   90.00
_cell.angle_beta   90.00
_cell.angle_gamma   90.00
#
_symmetry.space_group_name_H-M   'P 1'
#
loop_
_entity.id
_entity.type
_entity.pdbx_description
1 polymer ?
#
loop_
_entity_poly.entity_id
_entity_poly.type
_entity_poly.pdbx_seq_one_letter_code
_entity_poly.pdbx_strand_id
1 'polypeptide(L)' 'MTTHHPIKPAWSCGGCAGEWPCQTRRRVLRAEYDRAPVSLALYLAAQLVDAAQDLAHVPAGHLHRRFLGWTR' A
#
# COMPACT_ATOMS: atom_id res chain seq x y z
N MET A 1 0.50 -13.42 15.45
CA MET A 1 -0.10 -12.25 14.78
C MET A 1 0.62 -12.09 13.45
N THR A 2 -0.04 -12.30 12.32
CA THR A 2 0.62 -12.24 11.01
C THR A 2 0.86 -10.78 10.60
N THR A 3 2.11 -10.46 10.24
CA THR A 3 2.46 -9.10 9.83
C THR A 3 2.02 -8.85 8.39
N HIS A 4 1.12 -7.88 8.18
CA HIS A 4 0.59 -7.51 6.87
C HIS A 4 1.56 -6.63 6.06
N HIS A 5 2.78 -7.11 5.83
CA HIS A 5 3.82 -6.46 5.04
C HIS A 5 3.66 -6.76 3.53
N PRO A 6 4.24 -5.94 2.64
CA PRO A 6 4.27 -6.24 1.21
C PRO A 6 5.26 -7.35 0.90
N ILE A 7 4.85 -8.29 0.05
CA ILE A 7 5.71 -9.31 -0.56
C ILE A 7 5.97 -8.89 -2.00
N LYS A 8 7.20 -8.47 -2.29
CA LYS A 8 7.65 -8.12 -3.65
C LYS A 8 8.09 -9.38 -4.43
N PRO A 9 8.04 -9.39 -5.77
CA PRO A 9 7.55 -8.33 -6.67
C PRO A 9 6.04 -8.40 -6.94
N ALA A 10 5.32 -9.38 -6.37
CA ALA A 10 3.88 -9.51 -6.60
C ALA A 10 3.05 -8.43 -5.90
N TRP A 11 3.64 -7.71 -4.94
CA TRP A 11 2.97 -6.79 -4.03
C TRP A 11 1.76 -7.41 -3.35
N SER A 12 1.85 -8.70 -3.01
CA SER A 12 0.83 -9.38 -2.21
C SER A 12 1.07 -9.11 -0.72
N CYS A 13 0.05 -9.34 0.11
CA CYS A 13 0.13 -9.13 1.53
C CYS A 13 0.59 -10.42 2.22
N GLY A 14 1.70 -10.36 2.96
CA GLY A 14 2.23 -11.50 3.71
C GLY A 14 1.32 -12.01 4.83
N GLY A 15 0.28 -11.26 5.22
CA GLY A 15 -0.68 -11.66 6.26
C GLY A 15 -1.95 -12.33 5.74
N CYS A 16 -2.40 -12.00 4.53
CA CYS A 16 -3.68 -12.48 4.00
C CYS A 16 -3.68 -12.85 2.51
N ALA A 17 -2.51 -12.88 1.87
CA ALA A 17 -2.28 -13.20 0.46
C ALA A 17 -2.96 -12.29 -0.59
N GLY A 18 -3.89 -11.41 -0.20
CA GLY A 18 -4.51 -10.41 -1.08
C GLY A 18 -3.54 -9.30 -1.50
N GLU A 19 -4.03 -8.34 -2.29
CA GLU A 19 -3.26 -7.19 -2.74
C GLU A 19 -2.79 -6.31 -1.57
N TRP A 20 -1.50 -5.99 -1.52
CA TRP A 20 -0.96 -5.00 -0.58
C TRP A 20 -1.05 -3.57 -1.12
N PRO A 21 -1.52 -2.56 -0.37
CA PRO A 21 -2.01 -2.63 1.00
C PRO A 21 -3.40 -3.29 1.08
N CYS A 22 -3.51 -4.35 1.86
CA CYS A 22 -4.79 -5.01 2.12
C CYS A 22 -5.61 -4.21 3.14
N GLN A 23 -6.90 -4.49 3.28
CA GLN A 23 -7.78 -3.73 4.16
C GLN A 23 -7.28 -3.64 5.61
N THR A 24 -6.72 -4.73 6.16
CA THR A 24 -6.11 -4.72 7.50
C THR A 24 -4.93 -3.76 7.57
N ARG A 25 -3.98 -3.81 6.62
CA ARG A 25 -2.83 -2.90 6.63
C ARG A 25 -3.26 -1.45 6.44
N ARG A 26 -4.30 -1.16 5.64
CA ARG A 26 -4.85 0.20 5.49
C ARG A 26 -5.35 0.76 6.83
N ARG A 27 -6.10 -0.04 7.61
CA ARG A 27 -6.58 0.34 8.95
C ARG A 27 -5.43 0.59 9.91
N VAL A 28 -4.45 -0.32 9.94
CA VAL A 28 -3.27 -0.19 10.81
C VAL A 28 -2.45 1.06 10.44
N LEU A 29 -2.16 1.28 9.16
CA LEU A 29 -1.46 2.47 8.69
C LEU A 29 -2.21 3.76 9.02
N ARG A 30 -3.54 3.76 8.91
CA ARG A 30 -4.33 4.92 9.29
C ARG A 30 -4.21 5.24 10.78
N ALA A 31 -4.23 4.22 11.63
CA ALA A 31 -4.05 4.38 13.07
C ALA A 31 -2.61 4.80 13.45
N GLU A 32 -1.59 4.20 12.81
CA GLU A 32 -0.18 4.53 13.01
C GLU A 32 0.10 6.01 12.67
N TYR A 33 -0.56 6.55 11.65
CA TYR A 33 -0.36 7.91 11.14
C TYR A 33 -1.52 8.86 11.39
N ASP A 34 -2.37 8.60 12.39
CA ASP A 34 -3.58 9.39 12.67
C ASP A 34 -3.29 10.90 12.81
N ARG A 35 -2.14 11.23 13.41
CA ARG A 35 -1.68 12.62 13.61
C ARG A 35 -0.70 13.12 12.53
N ALA A 36 -0.46 12.32 11.48
CA ALA A 36 0.51 12.60 10.43
C ALA A 36 0.03 12.11 9.04
N PRO A 37 -1.12 12.59 8.53
CA PRO A 37 -1.70 12.12 7.27
C PRO A 37 -0.81 12.40 6.05
N VAL A 38 -0.03 13.49 6.07
CA VAL A 38 0.95 13.79 5.01
C VAL A 38 2.05 12.74 4.99
N SER A 39 2.57 12.33 6.16
CA SER A 39 3.58 11.28 6.26
C SER A 39 3.06 9.93 5.77
N LEU A 40 1.79 9.61 6.02
CA LEU A 40 1.15 8.41 5.45
C LEU A 40 1.14 8.45 3.92
N ALA A 41 0.74 9.60 3.34
CA ALA A 41 0.69 9.76 1.89
C ALA A 41 2.10 9.66 1.26
N LEU A 42 3.12 10.25 1.90
CA LEU A 42 4.51 10.16 1.44
C LEU A 42 5.04 8.72 1.50
N TYR A 43 4.79 8.01 2.60
CA TYR A 43 5.15 6.60 2.73
C TYR A 43 4.51 5.77 1.61
N LEU A 44 3.21 5.91 1.38
CA LEU A 44 2.51 5.15 0.34
C LEU A 44 2.88 5.58 -1.08
N ALA A 45 3.27 6.84 -1.29
CA ALA A 45 3.78 7.32 -2.57
C ALA A 45 5.13 6.68 -2.91
N ALA A 46 6.05 6.55 -1.93
CA ALA A 46 7.30 5.82 -2.12
C ALA A 46 7.04 4.35 -2.49
N GLN A 47 6.12 3.70 -1.78
CA GLN A 47 5.71 2.33 -2.10
C GLN A 47 5.05 2.21 -3.49
N LEU A 48 4.29 3.21 -3.92
CA LEU A 48 3.69 3.25 -5.26
C LEU A 48 4.75 3.32 -6.35
N VAL A 49 5.82 4.11 -6.16
CA VAL A 49 6.92 4.21 -7.14
C VAL A 49 7.60 2.86 -7.32
N ASP A 50 7.95 2.19 -6.23
CA ASP A 50 8.52 0.84 -6.31
C ASP A 50 7.52 -0.15 -6.96
N ALA A 51 6.24 -0.07 -6.61
CA ALA A 51 5.23 -0.98 -7.15
C ALA A 51 4.98 -0.77 -8.64
N ALA A 52 5.10 0.47 -9.12
CA ALA A 52 4.98 0.78 -10.54
C ALA A 52 6.12 0.16 -11.38
N GLN A 53 7.29 -0.07 -10.77
CA GLN A 53 8.40 -0.78 -11.42
C GLN A 53 8.11 -2.28 -11.50
N ASP A 54 7.75 -2.90 -10.38
CA ASP A 54 7.48 -4.35 -10.30
C ASP A 54 6.20 -4.76 -11.07
N LEU A 55 5.20 -3.89 -11.10
CA LEU A 55 3.89 -4.11 -11.72
C LEU A 55 3.69 -3.24 -12.97
N ALA A 56 4.73 -3.10 -13.81
CA ALA A 56 4.69 -2.24 -15.01
C ALA A 56 3.55 -2.57 -16.00
N HIS A 57 2.98 -3.78 -15.94
CA HIS A 57 1.84 -4.20 -16.74
C HIS A 57 0.48 -3.73 -16.19
N VAL A 58 0.42 -3.25 -14.94
CA VAL A 58 -0.79 -2.77 -14.30
C VAL A 58 -0.99 -1.27 -14.62
N PRO A 59 -2.18 -0.84 -15.04
CA PRO A 59 -2.44 0.57 -15.34
C PRO A 59 -2.13 1.48 -14.15
N ALA A 60 -1.42 2.59 -14.39
CA ALA A 60 -1.01 3.54 -13.34
C ALA A 60 -2.19 4.07 -12.50
N GLY A 61 -3.36 4.29 -13.12
CA GLY A 61 -4.58 4.71 -12.40
C GLY A 61 -5.11 3.65 -11.43
N HIS A 62 -4.89 2.36 -11.70
CA HIS A 62 -5.22 1.28 -10.76
C HIS A 62 -4.28 1.31 -9.55
N LEU A 63 -2.97 1.42 -9.79
CA LEU A 63 -1.96 1.52 -8.73
C LEU A 63 -2.18 2.78 -7.87
N HIS A 64 -2.43 3.94 -8.48
CA HIS A 64 -2.74 5.17 -7.73
C HIS A 64 -3.94 5.00 -6.79
N ARG A 65 -5.07 4.44 -7.29
CA ARG A 65 -6.25 4.18 -6.44
C ARG A 65 -5.96 3.17 -5.33
N ARG A 66 -5.17 2.13 -5.61
CA ARG A 66 -4.79 1.09 -4.65
C ARG A 66 -3.95 1.65 -3.50
N PHE A 67 -2.94 2.47 -3.79
CA PHE A 67 -2.02 3.00 -2.78
C PHE A 67 -2.51 4.30 -2.14
N LEU A 68 -3.01 5.26 -2.92
CA LEU A 68 -3.34 6.61 -2.46
C LEU A 68 -4.84 6.93 -2.45
N GLY A 69 -5.68 6.12 -3.10
CA GLY A 69 -7.11 6.40 -3.24
C GLY A 69 -7.92 6.39 -1.93
N TRP A 70 -7.31 5.96 -0.83
CA TRP A 70 -7.93 5.84 0.49
C TRP A 70 -7.18 6.61 1.57
N THR A 71 -6.16 7.43 1.24
CA THR A 71 -5.31 8.15 2.21
C THR A 71 -5.86 9.52 2.62
N ARG A 72 -6.90 9.99 1.94
CA ARG A 72 -7.67 11.16 2.33
C ARG A 72 -8.74 10.80 3.36
#